data_AF-W6JUD1-F1
#
_entry.id   AF-W6JUD1-F1
#
_cell.length_a   1.000
_cell.length_b   1.000
_cell.length_c   1.000
_cell.angle_alpha   90.00
_cell.angle_beta   90.00
_cell.angle_gamma   90.00
#
_symmetry.space_group_name_H-M   'P 1'
#
loop_
_entity.id
_entity.type
_entity.pdbx_description
1 polymer ?
#
loop_
_entity_poly.entity_id
_entity_poly.type
_entity_poly.pdbx_seq_one_letter_code
_entity_poly.pdbx_strand_id
1 'polypeptide(L)' 'MVAVDPAYHGRGLAVPLTAAGLAHLARRGLRAVVLYVDGDNDRALRTYRRLGFTDLEVHAQYRRVPAAAKMEP' A
#
# COMPACT_ATOMS: atom_id res chain seq x y z
N MET A 1 7.53 6.86 3.90
CA MET A 1 7.52 5.98 2.72
C MET A 1 8.39 4.77 3.01
N VAL A 2 7.89 3.56 2.75
CA VAL A 2 8.70 2.33 2.73
C VAL A 2 8.85 1.92 1.28
N ALA A 3 10.08 1.88 0.77
CA ALA A 3 10.39 1.43 -0.57
C ALA A 3 11.49 0.37 -0.51
N VAL A 4 11.32 -0.68 -1.29
CA VAL A 4 12.36 -1.67 -1.54
C VAL A 4 12.88 -1.39 -2.94
N ASP A 5 14.19 -1.41 -3.12
CA ASP A 5 14.82 -1.27 -4.42
C ASP A 5 14.27 -2.36 -5.39
N PRO A 6 13.92 -2.00 -6.64
CA PRO A 6 13.34 -2.93 -7.62
C PRO A 6 14.14 -4.22 -7.80
N ALA A 7 15.48 -4.16 -7.75
CA ALA A 7 16.35 -5.34 -7.89
C ALA A 7 16.18 -6.37 -6.77
N TYR A 8 15.56 -5.96 -5.65
CA TYR A 8 15.34 -6.77 -4.46
C TYR A 8 13.84 -7.05 -4.21
N HIS A 9 12.97 -6.66 -5.15
CA HIS A 9 11.58 -7.08 -5.12
C HIS A 9 11.50 -8.61 -5.20
N GLY A 10 10.47 -9.16 -4.55
CA GLY A 10 10.21 -10.60 -4.51
C GLY A 10 10.95 -11.34 -3.39
N ARG A 11 11.97 -10.73 -2.77
CA ARG A 11 12.80 -11.38 -1.75
C ARG A 11 12.26 -11.31 -0.32
N GLY A 12 10.99 -10.96 -0.16
CA GLY A 12 10.34 -10.92 1.16
C GLY A 12 10.82 -9.81 2.11
N LEU A 13 11.71 -8.90 1.70
CA LEU A 13 12.34 -7.89 2.56
C LEU A 13 11.39 -6.87 3.19
N ALA A 14 10.23 -6.63 2.56
CA ALA A 14 9.25 -5.66 3.06
C ALA A 14 8.68 -6.05 4.43
N VAL A 15 8.47 -7.34 4.69
CA VAL A 15 7.95 -7.85 5.97
C VAL A 15 8.91 -7.59 7.13
N PRO A 16 10.17 -8.07 7.12
CA PRO A 16 11.10 -7.86 8.23
C PRO A 16 11.44 -6.37 8.42
N LEU A 17 11.54 -5.60 7.33
CA LEU A 17 11.78 -4.16 7.43
C LEU A 17 10.62 -3.44 8.14
N THR A 18 9.38 -3.76 7.75
CA THR A 18 8.19 -3.15 8.37
C THR A 18 8.05 -3.60 9.82
N ALA A 19 8.29 -4.88 10.13
CA ALA A 19 8.26 -5.40 11.49
C ALA A 19 9.30 -4.72 12.40
N ALA A 20 10.52 -4.50 11.91
CA ALA A 20 11.54 -3.77 12.64
C ALA A 20 11.13 -2.31 12.93
N GLY A 21 10.50 -1.66 11.95
CA GLY A 21 9.92 -0.32 12.12
C GLY A 21 8.82 -0.28 13.19
N LEU A 22 7.87 -1.22 13.13
CA LEU A 22 6.80 -1.34 14.13
C LEU A 22 7.36 -1.56 15.54
N ALA A 23 8.34 -2.46 15.70
CA ALA A 23 8.98 -2.71 16.98
C ALA A 23 9.71 -1.47 17.52
N HIS A 24 10.32 -0.66 16.64
CA HIS A 24 10.91 0.61 17.04
C HIS A 24 9.85 1.60 17.54
N LEU A 25 8.73 1.75 16.83
CA LEU A 25 7.65 2.66 17.22
C LEU A 25 6.98 2.22 18.53
N ALA A 26 6.78 0.92 18.72
CA ALA A 26 6.24 0.35 19.96
C ALA A 26 7.14 0.66 21.17
N ARG A 27 8.47 0.54 21.03
CA ARG A 27 9.44 0.91 22.09
C ARG A 27 9.38 2.39 22.45
N ARG A 28 8.87 3.24 21.57
CA ARG A 28 8.67 4.68 21.83
C ARG A 28 7.28 4.99 22.41
N GLY A 29 6.49 3.98 22.73
CA GLY A 29 5.15 4.14 23.32
C GLY A 29 4.05 4.49 22.31
N LEU A 30 4.32 4.41 21.01
CA LEU A 30 3.32 4.65 19.97
C LEU A 30 2.40 3.43 19.84
N ARG A 31 1.10 3.68 19.81
CA ARG A 31 0.05 2.64 19.87
C ARG A 31 -0.64 2.38 18.53
N ALA A 32 -0.42 3.23 17.53
CA ALA A 32 -1.04 3.12 16.22
C ALA A 32 -0.08 3.58 15.12
N VAL A 33 -0.17 2.95 13.96
CA VAL A 33 0.53 3.31 12.73
C VAL A 33 -0.47 3.29 11.60
N VAL A 34 -0.53 4.38 10.83
CA VAL A 34 -1.38 4.50 9.65
C VAL A 34 -0.49 4.61 8.42
N LEU A 35 -0.85 3.87 7.38
CA LEU A 35 -0.15 3.85 6.10
C LEU A 35 -1.14 4.19 4.99
N TYR A 36 -0.70 5.02 4.04
CA TYR A 36 -1.43 5.22 2.80
C TYR A 36 -0.85 4.30 1.73
N VAL A 37 -1.72 3.61 0.99
CA VAL A 37 -1.35 2.66 -0.06
C VAL A 37 -2.25 2.90 -1.24
N ASP A 38 -1.68 3.00 -2.44
CA ASP A 38 -2.48 3.06 -3.67
C ASP A 38 -3.32 1.80 -3.81
N GLY A 39 -4.59 1.97 -4.19
CA GLY A 39 -5.59 0.90 -4.21
C GLY A 39 -5.29 -0.24 -5.20
N ASP A 40 -4.43 0.01 -6.19
CA ASP A 40 -3.95 -0.98 -7.17
C ASP A 40 -2.61 -1.64 -6.76
N ASN A 41 -2.03 -1.26 -5.62
CA ASN A 41 -0.79 -1.84 -5.12
C ASN A 41 -1.06 -3.12 -4.32
N ASP A 42 -1.60 -4.14 -4.99
CA ASP A 42 -1.95 -5.44 -4.42
C ASP A 42 -0.80 -6.08 -3.62
N ARG A 43 0.44 -5.85 -4.07
CA ARG A 43 1.64 -6.37 -3.40
C ARG A 43 1.83 -5.76 -2.02
N ALA A 44 1.69 -4.44 -1.90
CA ALA A 44 1.78 -3.73 -0.62
C ALA A 44 0.58 -4.11 0.27
N LEU A 45 -0.63 -4.12 -0.28
CA LEU A 45 -1.85 -4.49 0.46
C LEU A 45 -1.72 -5.88 1.09
N ARG A 46 -1.28 -6.90 0.33
CA ARG A 46 -1.03 -8.25 0.86
C ARG A 46 0.04 -8.27 1.96
N THR A 47 1.08 -7.46 1.82
CA THR A 47 2.17 -7.39 2.81
C THR A 47 1.68 -6.82 4.14
N TYR A 48 0.98 -5.68 4.11
CA TYR A 48 0.50 -5.03 5.32
C TYR A 48 -0.63 -5.82 6.00
N ARG A 49 -1.54 -6.43 5.24
CA ARG A 49 -2.56 -7.35 5.80
C ARG A 49 -1.94 -8.53 6.54
N ARG A 50 -0.85 -9.11 6.03
CA ARG A 50 -0.10 -10.17 6.74
C ARG A 50 0.56 -9.71 8.04
N LEU A 51 0.86 -8.41 8.15
CA LEU A 51 1.41 -7.79 9.35
C LEU A 51 0.32 -7.32 10.33
N GLY A 52 -0.96 -7.61 10.04
CA GLY A 52 -2.09 -7.27 10.91
C GLY A 52 -2.67 -5.87 10.70
N PHE A 53 -2.25 -5.14 9.66
CA PHE A 53 -2.92 -3.89 9.30
C PHE A 53 -4.31 -4.18 8.72
N THR A 54 -5.24 -3.28 9.04
CA THR A 54 -6.61 -3.26 8.51
C THR A 54 -6.87 -1.95 7.78
N ASP A 55 -7.86 -1.96 6.89
CA ASP A 55 -8.28 -0.76 6.19
C ASP A 55 -8.93 0.21 7.20
N LEU A 56 -8.43 1.44 7.27
CA LEU A 56 -8.98 2.51 8.11
C LEU A 56 -9.92 3.40 7.28
N GLU A 57 -9.49 3.77 6.08
CA GLU A 57 -10.24 4.57 5.12
C GLU A 57 -9.85 4.15 3.71
N VAL A 58 -10.82 4.17 2.78
CA VAL A 58 -10.60 3.81 1.36
C VAL A 58 -11.16 4.94 0.50
N HIS A 59 -10.31 5.50 -0.36
CA HIS A 59 -10.69 6.56 -1.29
C HIS A 59 -10.71 6.04 -2.72
N ALA A 60 -11.75 6.41 -3.48
CA ALA A 60 -11.86 6.12 -4.90
C ALA A 60 -11.91 7.43 -5.70
N GLN A 61 -11.18 7.49 -6.81
CA GLN A 61 -11.24 8.60 -7.75
C GLN A 61 -11.95 8.13 -9.03
N TYR A 62 -13.01 8.81 -9.42
CA TYR A 62 -13.74 8.53 -10.66
C TYR A 62 -13.21 9.42 -11.78
N ARG A 63 -12.76 8.80 -12.88
CA ARG A 63 -12.48 9.51 -14.14
C ARG A 63 -13.61 9.24 -15.12
N ARG A 64 -14.26 10.30 -15.60
CA ARG A 64 -15.17 10.21 -16.74
C ARG A 64 -14.34 9.91 -18.00
N VAL A 65 -14.55 8.74 -18.59
CA VAL A 65 -14.03 8.43 -19.93
C VAL A 65 -14.99 9.07 -20.94
N PRO A 66 -14.54 9.96 -21.84
CA PRO A 66 -15.41 10.51 -22.87
C PRO A 66 -15.92 9.36 -23.75
N ALA A 67 -17.23 9.36 -24.04
CA ALA A 67 -17.81 8.41 -24.98
C ALA A 67 -17.08 8.55 -26.32
N ALA A 68 -16.60 7.43 -26.87
CA ALA A 68 -16.04 7.42 -28.21
C ALA A 68 -17.05 8.07 -29.16
N ALA A 69 -16.65 9.16 -29.82
CA ALA A 69 -17.47 9.78 -30.84
C ALA A 69 -17.82 8.69 -31.86
N LYS A 70 -19.12 8.41 -31.99
CA LYS A 70 -19.64 7.53 -33.02
C LYS A 70 -19.20 8.12 -34.36
N MET A 71 -18.14 7.57 -34.96
CA MET A 71 -17.80 7.80 -36.36
C MET A 71 -18.95 7.17 -37.16
N GLU A 72 -19.90 8.00 -37.58
CA GLU A 72 -20.83 7.66 -38.65
C GLU A 72 -20.17 7.98 -40.01
N PRO A 73 -20.48 7.17 -41.04
CA PRO A 73 -19.78 7.14 -42.33
C PRO A 73 -19.90 8.41 -43.17
#